data_AF-A0A7Y5S5A3-F1
#
_entry.id   AF-A0A7Y5S5A3-F1
#
_cell.length_a   1.000
_cell.length_b   1.000
_cell.length_c   1.000
_cell.angle_alpha   90.00
_cell.angle_beta   90.00
_cell.angle_gamma   90.00
#
_symmetry.space_group_name_H-M   'P 1'
#
loop_
_entity.id
_entity.type
_entity.pdbx_description
1 polymer ?
#
loop_
_entity_poly.entity_id
_entity_poly.type
_entity_poly.pdbx_seq_one_letter_code
_entity_poly.pdbx_strand_id
1 'polypeptide(L)'
;MLYAAFTFWLLVIIFAAWGVHHLWSALIKPRVVNGLLLPGTLVAQLGHVLGLLITGNPVQNTSLMGDDEKGEPQSDTPDNTRIPVVGGIVVGLLPLAACAACLYLVAHFWGGPVLSRAAAGGGLSLPQAPPTTLAGVWELLRSGITLVEALLNGILGSNLMQWTTVLFLYLSICLTVRMTPFAGNRRGAIGAILLTGLAVGVLSTLTPVVHNFVLSSWPILSFAVGMLLFLLLLSLVVSGLVGLVRIMARNG
;
A
#
# COMPACT_ATOMS: atom_id res chain seq x y z
N MET A 1 4.61 22.34 0.06
CA MET A 1 4.00 21.61 1.20
C MET A 1 3.25 20.37 0.75
N LEU A 2 2.41 20.45 -0.29
CA LEU A 2 1.69 19.30 -0.87
C LEU A 2 2.58 18.07 -1.16
N TYR A 3 3.70 18.26 -1.86
CA TYR A 3 4.57 17.13 -2.25
C TYR A 3 5.30 16.48 -1.07
N ALA A 4 5.59 17.25 -0.03
CA ALA A 4 6.13 16.71 1.21
C ALA A 4 5.08 15.84 1.93
N ALA A 5 3.83 16.29 2.00
CA ALA A 5 2.72 15.49 2.53
C ALA A 5 2.48 14.24 1.68
N PHE A 6 2.52 14.35 0.34
CA PHE A 6 2.42 13.20 -0.57
C PHE A 6 3.49 12.14 -0.27
N THR A 7 4.75 12.57 -0.17
CA THR A 7 5.88 11.69 0.15
C THR A 7 5.71 11.04 1.52
N PHE A 8 5.28 11.81 2.51
CA PHE A 8 4.98 11.32 3.85
C PHE A 8 3.91 10.23 3.84
N TRP A 9 2.80 10.43 3.12
CA TRP A 9 1.73 9.44 3.03
C TRP A 9 2.14 8.19 2.25
N LEU A 10 2.98 8.30 1.22
CA LEU A 10 3.56 7.13 0.55
C LEU A 10 4.44 6.30 1.50
N LEU A 11 5.21 6.95 2.38
CA LEU A 11 5.96 6.25 3.42
C LEU A 11 5.01 5.54 4.41
N VAL A 12 3.94 6.22 4.84
CA VAL A 12 2.91 5.62 5.71
C VAL A 12 2.31 4.38 5.04
N ILE A 13 2.01 4.41 3.74
CA ILE A 13 1.52 3.25 2.99
C ILE A 13 2.51 2.09 3.06
N ILE A 14 3.79 2.31 2.76
CA ILE A 14 4.78 1.22 2.82
C ILE A 14 4.88 0.63 4.22
N PHE A 15 5.01 1.47 5.25
CA PHE A 15 5.18 0.98 6.63
C PHE A 15 3.93 0.28 7.15
N ALA A 16 2.73 0.79 6.84
CA ALA A 16 1.48 0.18 7.23
C ALA A 16 1.25 -1.14 6.49
N ALA A 17 1.49 -1.19 5.17
CA ALA A 17 1.41 -2.43 4.39
C ALA A 17 2.38 -3.49 4.95
N TRP A 18 3.60 -3.07 5.31
CA TRP A 18 4.59 -3.97 5.90
C TRP A 18 4.15 -4.48 7.27
N GLY A 19 3.64 -3.60 8.12
CA GLY A 19 3.08 -3.96 9.43
C GLY A 19 1.93 -4.96 9.30
N VAL A 20 0.98 -4.72 8.40
CA VAL A 20 -0.15 -5.63 8.14
C VAL A 20 0.35 -7.00 7.67
N HIS A 21 1.22 -7.03 6.65
CA HIS A 21 1.76 -8.29 6.14
C HIS A 21 2.53 -9.08 7.21
N HIS A 22 3.33 -8.39 8.03
CA HIS A 22 4.09 -9.01 9.11
C HIS A 22 3.18 -9.60 10.20
N LEU A 23 2.17 -8.84 10.64
CA LEU A 23 1.19 -9.32 11.63
C LEU A 23 0.40 -10.51 11.08
N TRP A 24 -0.04 -10.47 9.83
CA TRP A 24 -0.78 -11.57 9.21
C TRP A 24 0.07 -12.83 9.11
N SER A 25 1.34 -12.70 8.72
CA SER A 25 2.27 -13.82 8.63
C SER A 25 2.66 -14.40 10.01
N ALA A 26 2.51 -13.63 11.09
CA ALA A 26 2.70 -14.10 12.46
C ALA A 26 1.47 -14.84 13.02
N LEU A 27 0.26 -14.47 12.56
CA LEU A 27 -1.00 -15.07 13.00
C LEU A 27 -1.39 -16.30 12.18
N ILE A 28 -1.15 -16.27 10.87
CA ILE A 28 -1.58 -17.27 9.90
C ILE A 28 -0.32 -17.76 9.16
N LYS A 29 -0.30 -19.04 8.77
CA LYS A 29 0.79 -19.61 7.98
C LYS A 29 1.08 -18.72 6.75
N PRO A 30 2.33 -18.28 6.53
CA PRO A 30 2.67 -17.35 5.45
C PRO A 30 2.19 -17.78 4.06
N ARG A 31 2.20 -19.09 3.77
CA ARG A 31 1.67 -19.67 2.54
C ARG A 31 0.20 -19.30 2.26
N VAL A 32 -0.64 -19.27 3.30
CA VAL A 32 -2.07 -18.92 3.18
C VAL A 32 -2.24 -17.42 2.95
N VAL A 33 -1.48 -16.60 3.68
CA VAL A 33 -1.46 -15.15 3.49
C VAL A 33 -1.02 -14.81 2.06
N ASN A 34 0.03 -15.47 1.57
CA ASN A 34 0.54 -15.27 0.22
C ASN A 34 -0.45 -15.73 -0.85
N GLY A 35 -1.14 -16.85 -0.61
CA GLY A 35 -2.25 -17.33 -1.44
C GLY A 35 -3.43 -16.35 -1.52
N LEU A 36 -3.84 -15.79 -0.38
CA LEU A 36 -4.93 -14.82 -0.32
C LEU A 36 -4.58 -13.52 -1.06
N LEU A 37 -3.30 -13.14 -1.05
CA LEU A 37 -2.80 -11.91 -1.68
C LEU A 37 -2.32 -12.12 -3.13
N LEU A 38 -2.64 -13.26 -3.77
CA LEU A 38 -2.17 -13.62 -5.11
C LEU A 38 -2.49 -12.58 -6.20
N PRO A 39 -3.68 -11.97 -6.26
CA PRO A 39 -3.95 -10.94 -7.26
C PRO A 39 -2.99 -9.75 -7.12
N GLY A 40 -2.65 -9.38 -5.89
CA GLY A 40 -1.69 -8.31 -5.62
C GLY A 40 -0.25 -8.73 -5.94
N THR A 41 0.15 -9.98 -5.69
CA THR A 41 1.50 -10.46 -6.05
C THR A 41 1.70 -10.46 -7.53
N LEU A 42 0.71 -10.90 -8.30
CA LEU A 42 0.75 -10.90 -9.77
C LEU A 42 1.06 -9.50 -10.29
N VAL A 43 0.32 -8.49 -9.83
CA VAL A 43 0.52 -7.10 -10.25
C VAL A 43 1.90 -6.58 -9.81
N ALA A 44 2.31 -6.84 -8.58
CA ALA A 44 3.61 -6.41 -8.07
C ALA A 44 4.78 -7.06 -8.85
N GLN A 45 4.67 -8.35 -9.17
CA GLN A 45 5.67 -9.08 -9.95
C GLN A 45 5.72 -8.61 -11.40
N LEU A 46 4.57 -8.35 -12.04
CA LEU A 46 4.54 -7.73 -13.37
C LEU A 46 5.25 -6.38 -13.37
N GLY A 47 5.00 -5.55 -12.36
CA GLY A 47 5.75 -4.30 -12.15
C GLY A 47 7.25 -4.56 -12.03
N HIS A 48 7.65 -5.55 -11.22
CA HIS A 48 9.06 -5.90 -11.04
C HIS A 48 9.73 -6.32 -12.35
N VAL A 49 9.09 -7.21 -13.12
CA VAL A 49 9.59 -7.69 -14.42
C VAL A 49 9.74 -6.54 -15.40
N LEU A 50 8.75 -5.65 -15.48
CA LEU A 50 8.84 -4.44 -16.30
C LEU A 50 10.02 -3.57 -15.86
N GLY A 51 10.27 -3.45 -14.55
CA GLY A 51 11.41 -2.70 -14.02
C GLY A 51 12.75 -3.30 -14.43
N LEU A 52 12.88 -4.63 -14.39
CA LEU A 52 14.08 -5.32 -14.87
C LEU A 52 14.30 -5.12 -16.37
N LEU A 53 13.24 -5.21 -17.18
CA LEU A 53 13.31 -5.01 -18.63
C LEU A 53 13.71 -3.58 -18.99
N ILE A 54 13.10 -2.58 -18.36
CA ILE A 54 13.43 -1.15 -18.59
C ILE A 54 14.89 -0.85 -18.22
N THR A 55 15.40 -1.51 -17.19
CA THR A 55 16.79 -1.34 -16.73
C THR A 55 17.80 -2.21 -17.49
N GLY A 56 17.36 -3.01 -18.46
CA GLY A 56 18.20 -3.86 -19.29
C GLY A 56 18.79 -5.06 -18.55
N ASN A 57 18.22 -5.44 -17.40
CA ASN A 57 18.62 -6.62 -16.65
C ASN A 57 17.89 -7.86 -17.17
N PRO A 58 18.54 -9.04 -17.16
CA PRO A 58 17.89 -10.28 -17.56
C PRO A 58 16.79 -10.66 -16.58
N VAL A 59 15.67 -11.17 -17.10
CA VAL A 59 14.60 -11.77 -16.30
C VAL A 59 14.92 -13.26 -16.17
N GLN A 60 15.33 -13.69 -14.98
CA GLN A 60 15.58 -15.10 -14.67
C GLN A 60 14.55 -15.59 -13.65
N ASN A 61 14.00 -16.79 -13.88
CA ASN A 61 13.16 -17.56 -12.96
C ASN A 61 12.20 -16.71 -12.10
N THR A 62 11.16 -16.15 -12.73
CA THR A 62 10.07 -15.51 -11.98
C THR A 62 9.10 -16.57 -11.50
N SER A 63 9.07 -16.83 -10.19
CA SER A 63 8.08 -17.71 -9.58
C SER A 63 7.09 -16.92 -8.74
N LEU A 64 5.80 -17.11 -9.02
CA LEU A 64 4.69 -16.45 -8.32
C LEU A 64 4.57 -16.88 -6.86
N MET A 65 4.94 -18.11 -6.57
CA MET A 65 4.87 -18.71 -5.26
C MET A 65 6.04 -19.68 -5.16
N GLY A 66 7.04 -19.35 -4.34
CA GLY A 66 8.16 -20.25 -4.09
C GLY A 66 7.67 -21.56 -3.47
N ASP A 67 8.36 -22.66 -3.77
CA ASP A 67 8.07 -23.98 -3.19
C ASP A 67 8.42 -24.07 -1.70
N ASP A 68 9.08 -23.04 -1.15
CA ASP A 68 9.43 -22.92 0.26
C ASP A 68 8.21 -22.79 1.18
N GLU A 69 8.36 -23.14 2.46
CA GLU A 69 7.29 -23.04 3.47
C GLU A 69 6.68 -21.64 3.61
N LYS A 70 7.43 -20.61 3.23
CA LYS A 70 6.98 -19.22 3.24
C LYS A 70 6.08 -18.87 2.05
N GLY A 71 6.22 -19.56 0.91
CA GLY A 71 5.49 -19.26 -0.32
C GLY A 71 5.69 -17.82 -0.82
N GLU A 72 6.83 -17.21 -0.48
CA GLU A 72 7.14 -15.85 -0.91
C GLU A 72 7.44 -15.82 -2.42
N PRO A 73 7.05 -14.75 -3.13
CA PRO A 73 7.43 -14.57 -4.51
C PRO A 73 8.95 -14.52 -4.65
N GLN A 74 9.52 -15.41 -5.45
CA GLN A 74 10.94 -15.43 -5.76
C GLN A 74 11.17 -14.77 -7.12
N SER A 75 12.00 -13.75 -7.13
CA SER A 75 12.60 -13.23 -8.35
C SER A 75 14.06 -12.99 -8.05
N ASP A 76 14.93 -13.76 -8.69
CA ASP A 76 16.37 -13.54 -8.60
C ASP A 76 16.66 -12.13 -9.11
N THR A 77 17.04 -11.25 -8.19
CA THR A 77 17.52 -9.93 -8.57
C THR A 77 19.01 -10.12 -8.86
N PRO A 78 19.50 -9.91 -10.08
CA PRO A 78 20.90 -10.16 -10.39
C PRO A 78 21.81 -9.30 -9.52
N ASP A 79 22.84 -9.92 -8.93
CA ASP A 79 23.81 -9.27 -8.00
C ASP A 79 24.47 -8.01 -8.58
N ASN A 80 24.55 -7.90 -9.91
CA ASN A 80 25.01 -6.72 -10.62
C ASN A 80 23.89 -6.13 -11.48
N THR A 81 23.15 -5.18 -10.91
CA THR A 81 22.30 -4.27 -11.69
C THR A 81 23.19 -3.45 -12.63
N ARG A 82 22.94 -3.47 -13.94
CA ARG A 82 23.77 -2.75 -14.93
C ARG A 82 23.91 -1.25 -14.65
N ILE A 83 22.91 -0.66 -13.98
CA ILE A 83 22.92 0.73 -13.49
C ILE A 83 22.75 0.66 -11.96
N PRO A 84 23.82 0.68 -11.17
CA PRO A 84 23.79 0.23 -9.77
C PRO A 84 22.90 1.09 -8.86
N VAL A 85 22.77 2.39 -9.15
CA VAL A 85 21.97 3.31 -8.30
C VAL A 85 20.56 3.53 -8.86
N VAL A 86 20.45 3.92 -10.13
CA VAL A 86 19.14 4.23 -10.75
C VAL A 86 18.34 2.96 -11.02
N GLY A 87 19.00 1.86 -11.38
CA GLY A 87 18.34 0.59 -11.69
C GLY A 87 17.61 0.02 -10.49
N GLY A 88 18.24 -0.01 -9.31
CA GLY A 88 17.61 -0.49 -8.07
C GLY A 88 16.39 0.33 -7.66
N ILE A 89 16.43 1.65 -7.89
CA ILE A 89 15.31 2.57 -7.63
C ILE A 89 14.14 2.28 -8.57
N VAL A 90 14.39 2.17 -9.87
CA VAL A 90 13.34 1.87 -10.88
C VAL A 90 12.71 0.51 -10.61
N VAL A 91 13.53 -0.51 -10.35
CA VAL A 91 13.08 -1.88 -10.04
C VAL A 91 12.27 -1.93 -8.74
N GLY A 92 12.61 -1.10 -7.75
CA GLY A 92 11.86 -1.00 -6.49
C GLY A 92 10.55 -0.22 -6.62
N LEU A 93 10.50 0.77 -7.50
CA LEU A 93 9.36 1.66 -7.66
C LEU A 93 8.26 1.08 -8.55
N LEU A 94 8.63 0.37 -9.61
CA LEU A 94 7.65 -0.13 -10.57
C LEU A 94 6.59 -1.07 -9.98
N PRO A 95 6.92 -2.00 -9.06
CA PRO A 95 5.90 -2.80 -8.36
C PRO A 95 4.88 -1.93 -7.62
N LEU A 96 5.35 -0.91 -6.90
CA LEU A 96 4.50 0.02 -6.16
C LEU A 96 3.60 0.82 -7.12
N ALA A 97 4.19 1.33 -8.20
CA ALA A 97 3.48 2.07 -9.23
C ALA A 97 2.43 1.19 -9.94
N ALA A 98 2.75 -0.07 -10.23
CA ALA A 98 1.82 -1.02 -10.83
C ALA A 98 0.65 -1.32 -9.88
N CYS A 99 0.91 -1.56 -8.59
CA CYS A 99 -0.14 -1.73 -7.60
C CYS A 99 -1.01 -0.48 -7.45
N ALA A 100 -0.41 0.72 -7.44
CA ALA A 100 -1.14 1.98 -7.35
C ALA A 100 -2.00 2.25 -8.59
N ALA A 101 -1.47 2.00 -9.79
CA ALA A 101 -2.20 2.13 -11.04
C ALA A 101 -3.37 1.13 -11.13
N CYS A 102 -3.15 -0.12 -10.73
CA CYS A 102 -4.20 -1.12 -10.68
C CYS A 102 -5.28 -0.75 -9.65
N LEU A 103 -4.87 -0.24 -8.48
CA LEU A 103 -5.79 0.25 -7.45
C LEU A 103 -6.63 1.42 -7.96
N TYR A 104 -6.01 2.35 -8.71
CA TYR A 104 -6.72 3.45 -9.37
C TYR A 104 -7.80 2.94 -10.33
N LEU A 105 -7.47 1.96 -11.18
CA LEU A 105 -8.42 1.37 -12.12
C LEU A 105 -9.55 0.65 -11.39
N VAL A 106 -9.22 -0.17 -10.38
CA VAL A 106 -10.20 -0.90 -9.58
C VAL A 106 -11.15 0.06 -8.85
N ALA A 107 -10.62 1.15 -8.30
CA ALA A 107 -11.38 2.23 -7.69
C ALA A 107 -12.31 2.93 -8.69
N HIS A 108 -11.82 3.19 -9.91
CA HIS A 108 -12.61 3.84 -10.94
C HIS A 108 -13.79 2.97 -11.43
N PHE A 109 -13.54 1.68 -11.68
CA PHE A 109 -14.57 0.79 -12.25
C PHE A 109 -15.56 0.25 -11.21
N TRP A 110 -15.09 -0.12 -10.00
CA TRP A 110 -15.94 -0.79 -9.01
C TRP A 110 -16.02 -0.06 -7.66
N GLY A 111 -15.17 0.93 -7.41
CA GLY A 111 -15.09 1.64 -6.13
C GLY A 111 -16.19 2.68 -5.89
N GLY A 112 -16.95 3.06 -6.92
CA GLY A 112 -17.96 4.13 -6.84
C GLY A 112 -18.88 4.06 -5.61
N PRO A 113 -19.56 2.93 -5.31
CA PRO A 113 -20.46 2.82 -4.18
C PRO A 113 -19.80 2.97 -2.79
N VAL A 114 -18.54 2.57 -2.65
CA VAL A 114 -17.80 2.65 -1.38
C VAL A 114 -17.15 4.02 -1.23
N LEU A 115 -16.47 4.49 -2.28
CA LEU A 115 -15.74 5.76 -2.27
C LEU A 115 -16.67 6.97 -2.15
N SER A 116 -17.80 6.97 -2.86
CA SER A 116 -18.78 8.06 -2.76
C SER A 116 -19.37 8.19 -1.36
N ARG A 117 -19.65 7.06 -0.69
CA ARG A 117 -20.17 7.05 0.69
C ARG A 117 -19.12 7.43 1.72
N ALA A 118 -17.90 6.91 1.58
CA ALA A 118 -16.79 7.29 2.44
C ALA A 118 -16.46 8.79 2.30
N ALA A 119 -16.60 9.36 1.10
CA ALA A 119 -16.38 10.78 0.83
C ALA A 119 -17.57 11.67 1.26
N ALA A 120 -18.80 11.15 1.36
CA ALA A 120 -20.00 11.94 1.65
C ALA A 120 -19.96 12.67 3.00
N GLY A 121 -19.17 12.19 3.96
CA GLY A 121 -18.95 12.84 5.26
C GLY A 121 -17.74 13.78 5.31
N GLY A 122 -17.08 14.05 4.18
CA GLY A 122 -15.80 14.79 4.13
C GLY A 122 -14.61 14.03 4.76
N GLY A 123 -14.84 12.82 5.26
CA GLY A 123 -13.86 12.05 6.04
C GLY A 123 -12.79 11.34 5.22
N LEU A 124 -12.95 11.21 3.89
CA LEU A 124 -11.95 10.59 3.01
C LEU A 124 -10.92 11.60 2.48
N SER A 125 -10.39 12.47 3.35
CA SER A 125 -9.40 13.48 2.96
C SER A 125 -8.21 13.49 3.91
N LEU A 126 -7.04 13.13 3.39
CA LEU A 126 -5.79 13.28 4.13
C LEU A 126 -5.34 14.74 4.17
N PRO A 127 -4.74 15.20 5.29
CA PRO A 127 -4.05 16.48 5.36
C PRO A 127 -2.97 16.63 4.27
N GLN A 128 -3.06 17.72 3.50
CA GLN A 128 -2.15 18.06 2.39
C GLN A 128 -0.90 18.84 2.85
N ALA A 129 -0.77 19.10 4.14
CA ALA A 129 0.39 19.75 4.74
C ALA A 129 0.89 18.92 5.93
N PRO A 130 2.22 18.74 6.06
CA PRO A 130 2.78 18.08 7.24
C PRO A 130 2.58 18.96 8.48
N PRO A 131 2.38 18.37 9.67
CA PRO A 131 2.26 19.13 10.91
C PRO A 131 3.59 19.80 11.25
N THR A 132 3.56 21.10 11.55
CA THR A 132 4.72 21.87 12.00
C THR A 132 4.74 22.11 13.51
N THR A 133 3.67 21.70 14.20
CA THR A 133 3.49 21.87 15.64
C THR A 133 3.07 20.57 16.30
N LEU A 134 3.31 20.44 17.61
CA LEU A 134 2.89 19.26 18.38
C LEU A 134 1.37 19.06 18.36
N ALA A 135 0.59 20.15 18.44
CA ALA A 135 -0.85 20.10 18.31
C ALA A 135 -1.27 19.57 16.93
N GLY A 136 -0.58 19.98 15.87
CA GLY A 136 -0.79 19.46 14.52
C GLY A 136 -0.51 17.96 14.39
N VAL A 137 0.47 17.43 15.12
CA VAL A 137 0.73 15.98 15.15
C VAL A 137 -0.45 15.22 15.77
N TRP A 138 -1.02 15.72 16.87
CA TRP A 138 -2.21 15.12 17.47
C TRP A 138 -3.42 15.17 16.53
N GLU A 139 -3.59 16.29 15.83
CA GLU A 139 -4.68 16.42 14.86
C GLU A 139 -4.48 15.49 13.64
N LEU A 140 -3.23 15.26 13.22
CA LEU A 140 -2.89 14.27 12.20
C LEU A 140 -3.27 12.85 12.63
N LEU A 141 -2.99 12.47 13.89
CA LEU A 141 -3.37 11.17 14.44
C LEU A 141 -4.89 11.01 14.50
N ARG A 142 -5.61 12.05 14.97
CA ARG A 142 -7.07 12.09 14.97
C ARG A 142 -7.63 11.95 13.56
N SER A 143 -7.05 12.66 12.60
CA SER A 143 -7.42 12.57 11.18
C SER A 143 -7.24 11.15 10.64
N GLY A 144 -6.21 10.42 11.09
CA GLY A 144 -6.04 9.00 10.77
C GLY A 144 -7.18 8.12 11.28
N ILE A 145 -7.67 8.37 12.50
CA ILE A 145 -8.84 7.66 13.07
C ILE A 145 -10.12 8.03 12.31
N THR A 146 -10.35 9.31 12.05
CA THR A 146 -11.51 9.79 11.29
C THR A 146 -11.52 9.21 9.87
N LEU A 147 -10.36 9.05 9.24
CA LEU A 147 -10.23 8.42 7.93
C LEU A 147 -10.63 6.94 7.97
N VAL A 148 -10.20 6.20 9.00
CA VAL A 148 -10.60 4.79 9.21
C VAL A 148 -12.10 4.68 9.47
N GLU A 149 -12.66 5.57 10.28
CA GLU A 149 -14.09 5.64 10.56
C GLU A 149 -14.90 5.93 9.29
N ALA A 150 -14.48 6.92 8.50
CA ALA A 150 -15.13 7.27 7.23
C ALA A 150 -15.08 6.11 6.22
N LEU A 151 -13.95 5.40 6.15
CA LEU A 151 -13.82 4.21 5.34
C LEU A 151 -14.78 3.10 5.81
N LEU A 152 -14.81 2.82 7.11
CA LEU A 152 -15.68 1.78 7.68
C LEU A 152 -17.16 2.12 7.44
N ASN A 153 -17.56 3.38 7.66
CA ASN A 153 -18.90 3.87 7.36
C ASN A 153 -19.23 3.74 5.87
N GLY A 154 -18.26 4.03 4.99
CA GLY A 154 -18.41 3.83 3.54
C GLY A 154 -18.60 2.37 3.16
N ILE A 155 -17.88 1.45 3.80
CA ILE A 155 -17.99 0.00 3.59
C ILE A 155 -19.34 -0.51 4.12
N LEU A 156 -19.69 -0.20 5.37
CA LEU A 156 -20.93 -0.66 6.01
C LEU A 156 -22.19 -0.05 5.37
N GLY A 157 -22.09 1.18 4.86
CA GLY A 157 -23.18 1.82 4.12
C GLY A 157 -23.31 1.31 2.68
N SER A 158 -22.33 0.55 2.17
CA SER A 158 -22.38 -0.04 0.84
C SER A 158 -23.12 -1.38 0.84
N ASN A 159 -23.62 -1.80 -0.33
CA ASN A 159 -24.29 -3.10 -0.44
C ASN A 159 -23.24 -4.22 -0.50
N LEU A 160 -22.91 -4.80 0.66
CA LEU A 160 -21.94 -5.91 0.76
C LEU A 160 -22.42 -7.21 0.10
N MET A 161 -23.70 -7.34 -0.22
CA MET A 161 -24.20 -8.47 -1.00
C MET A 161 -23.93 -8.30 -2.51
N GLN A 162 -23.58 -7.09 -2.94
CA GLN A 162 -23.21 -6.85 -4.32
C GLN A 162 -21.79 -7.37 -4.58
N TRP A 163 -21.68 -8.34 -5.49
CA TRP A 163 -20.40 -8.99 -5.80
C TRP A 163 -19.31 -8.01 -6.26
N THR A 164 -19.68 -6.91 -6.93
CA THR A 164 -18.73 -5.86 -7.36
C THR A 164 -18.09 -5.16 -6.18
N THR A 165 -18.85 -4.91 -5.11
CA THR A 165 -18.36 -4.30 -3.87
C THR A 165 -17.41 -5.26 -3.16
N VAL A 166 -17.77 -6.54 -3.05
CA VAL A 166 -16.89 -7.55 -2.44
C VAL A 166 -15.59 -7.70 -3.24
N LEU A 167 -15.68 -7.77 -4.57
CA LEU A 167 -14.51 -7.84 -5.45
C LEU A 167 -13.63 -6.60 -5.32
N PHE A 168 -14.23 -5.40 -5.29
CA PHE A 168 -13.51 -4.14 -5.09
C PHE A 168 -12.73 -4.14 -3.77
N LEU A 169 -13.38 -4.53 -2.67
CA LEU A 169 -12.75 -4.57 -1.35
C LEU A 169 -11.63 -5.62 -1.32
N TYR A 170 -11.89 -6.81 -1.84
CA TYR A 170 -10.88 -7.87 -1.91
C TYR A 170 -9.64 -7.43 -2.71
N LEU A 171 -9.82 -6.88 -3.91
CA LEU A 171 -8.71 -6.38 -4.73
C LEU A 171 -8.00 -5.21 -4.06
N SER A 172 -8.73 -4.30 -3.41
CA SER A 172 -8.15 -3.18 -2.67
C SER A 172 -7.27 -3.66 -1.52
N ILE A 173 -7.71 -4.66 -0.75
CA ILE A 173 -6.89 -5.32 0.29
C ILE A 173 -5.64 -5.92 -0.33
N CYS A 174 -5.80 -6.73 -1.39
CA CYS A 174 -4.68 -7.40 -2.03
C CYS A 174 -3.63 -6.42 -2.55
N LEU A 175 -4.06 -5.37 -3.24
CA LEU A 175 -3.19 -4.38 -3.85
C LEU A 175 -2.50 -3.50 -2.80
N THR A 176 -3.24 -3.04 -1.79
CA THR A 176 -2.65 -2.19 -0.74
C THR A 176 -1.67 -2.94 0.14
N VAL A 177 -1.98 -4.18 0.56
CA VAL A 177 -1.05 -5.00 1.34
C VAL A 177 0.18 -5.38 0.51
N ARG A 178 0.04 -5.57 -0.81
CA ARG A 178 1.18 -5.84 -1.71
C ARG A 178 1.95 -4.61 -2.17
N MET A 179 1.60 -3.42 -1.69
CA MET A 179 2.51 -2.26 -1.76
C MET A 179 3.70 -2.39 -0.79
N THR A 180 3.88 -3.52 -0.12
CA THR A 180 5.14 -3.83 0.55
C THR A 180 6.26 -4.06 -0.48
N PRO A 181 7.40 -3.37 -0.36
CA PRO A 181 8.54 -3.66 -1.22
C PRO A 181 9.07 -5.09 -0.95
N PHE A 182 9.53 -5.76 -2.00
CA PHE A 182 10.09 -7.11 -1.90
C PHE A 182 11.26 -7.19 -0.91
N ALA A 183 11.41 -8.34 -0.26
CA ALA A 183 12.53 -8.61 0.61
C ALA A 183 13.85 -8.45 -0.19
N GLY A 184 14.78 -7.64 0.32
CA GLY A 184 16.03 -7.31 -0.38
C GLY A 184 16.08 -5.87 -0.94
N ASN A 185 14.96 -5.28 -1.38
CA ASN A 185 14.95 -3.94 -1.99
C ASN A 185 14.31 -2.84 -1.11
N ARG A 186 14.30 -3.02 0.22
CA ARG A 186 13.64 -2.06 1.13
C ARG A 186 14.30 -0.68 1.12
N ARG A 187 15.63 -0.63 1.15
CA ARG A 187 16.39 0.63 1.10
C ARG A 187 16.17 1.34 -0.23
N GLY A 188 16.14 0.59 -1.33
CA GLY A 188 15.85 1.11 -2.66
C GLY A 188 14.43 1.67 -2.76
N ALA A 189 13.42 1.00 -2.19
CA ALA A 189 12.04 1.48 -2.19
C ALA A 189 11.85 2.78 -1.39
N ILE A 190 12.47 2.91 -0.21
CA ILE A 190 12.43 4.16 0.57
C ILE A 190 13.11 5.29 -0.21
N GLY A 191 14.32 5.02 -0.75
CA GLY A 191 15.02 5.98 -1.60
C GLY A 191 14.20 6.38 -2.83
N ALA A 192 13.50 5.42 -3.44
CA ALA A 192 12.63 5.66 -4.58
C ALA A 192 11.44 6.56 -4.23
N ILE A 193 10.79 6.37 -3.08
CA ILE A 193 9.71 7.27 -2.64
C ILE A 193 10.22 8.68 -2.44
N LEU A 194 11.35 8.84 -1.73
CA LEU A 194 11.93 10.16 -1.49
C LEU A 194 12.30 10.85 -2.80
N LEU A 195 12.92 10.11 -3.73
CA LEU A 195 13.26 10.61 -5.06
C LEU A 195 12.02 10.94 -5.88
N THR A 196 10.95 10.15 -5.77
CA THR A 196 9.67 10.42 -6.44
C THR A 196 9.02 11.67 -5.90
N GLY A 197 8.97 11.83 -4.59
CA GLY A 197 8.47 13.04 -3.94
C GLY A 197 9.19 14.30 -4.40
N LEU A 198 10.52 14.24 -4.46
CA LEU A 198 11.36 15.31 -4.95
C LEU A 198 11.15 15.57 -6.45
N ALA A 199 11.14 14.53 -7.27
CA ALA A 199 10.93 14.63 -8.72
C ALA A 199 9.55 15.21 -9.05
N VAL A 200 8.48 14.72 -8.40
CA VAL A 200 7.13 15.27 -8.53
C VAL A 200 7.08 16.73 -8.09
N GLY A 201 7.76 17.06 -6.99
CA GLY A 201 7.88 18.44 -6.52
C GLY A 201 8.52 19.37 -7.56
N VAL A 202 9.63 18.97 -8.16
CA VAL A 202 10.30 19.75 -9.22
C VAL A 202 9.47 19.80 -10.51
N LEU A 203 8.94 18.67 -10.98
CA LEU A 203 8.16 18.62 -12.22
C LEU A 203 6.86 19.43 -12.13
N SER A 204 6.29 19.55 -10.94
CA SER A 204 5.08 20.34 -10.71
C SER A 204 5.29 21.85 -10.84
N THR A 205 6.51 22.36 -10.60
CA THR A 205 6.81 23.79 -10.83
C THR A 205 6.98 24.09 -12.30
N LEU A 206 7.33 23.07 -13.10
CA LEU A 206 7.50 23.16 -14.54
C LEU A 206 6.20 22.93 -15.31
N THR A 207 5.29 22.10 -14.78
CA THR A 207 4.06 21.69 -15.49
C THR A 207 2.83 21.61 -14.57
N PRO A 208 1.72 22.30 -14.90
CA PRO A 208 0.49 22.24 -14.10
C PRO A 208 -0.20 20.86 -14.19
N VAL A 209 0.11 20.07 -15.23
CA VAL A 209 -0.42 18.72 -15.43
C VAL A 209 -0.04 17.81 -14.25
N VAL A 210 1.21 17.87 -13.79
CA VAL A 210 1.69 17.05 -12.67
C VAL A 210 1.00 17.46 -11.37
N HIS A 211 0.81 18.76 -11.15
CA HIS A 211 0.09 19.26 -9.98
C HIS A 211 -1.36 18.75 -9.94
N ASN A 212 -2.07 18.87 -11.05
CA ASN A 212 -3.46 18.39 -11.17
C ASN A 212 -3.55 16.88 -11.01
N PHE A 213 -2.56 16.14 -11.50
CA PHE A 213 -2.49 14.69 -11.33
C PHE A 213 -2.32 14.28 -9.85
N VAL A 214 -1.49 14.99 -9.09
CA VAL A 214 -1.33 14.73 -7.64
C VAL A 214 -2.63 15.00 -6.89
N LEU A 215 -3.32 16.10 -7.23
CA LEU A 215 -4.61 16.44 -6.62
C LEU A 215 -5.70 15.42 -6.98
N SER A 216 -5.79 14.99 -8.24
CA SER A 216 -6.79 14.00 -8.67
C SER A 216 -6.53 12.62 -8.08
N SER A 217 -5.28 12.29 -7.77
CA SER A 217 -4.90 11.02 -7.13
C SER A 217 -5.11 11.03 -5.61
N TRP A 218 -5.35 12.20 -5.00
CA TRP A 218 -5.44 12.37 -3.54
C TRP A 218 -6.55 11.53 -2.87
N PRO A 219 -7.76 11.40 -3.44
CA PRO A 219 -8.81 10.54 -2.86
C PRO A 219 -8.39 9.07 -2.82
N ILE A 220 -7.69 8.60 -3.84
CA ILE A 220 -7.23 7.20 -3.92
C ILE A 220 -6.08 6.95 -2.96
N LEU A 221 -5.18 7.92 -2.80
CA LEU A 221 -4.16 7.91 -1.75
C LEU A 221 -4.80 7.87 -0.36
N SER A 222 -5.82 8.69 -0.13
CA SER A 222 -6.57 8.74 1.14
C SER A 222 -7.27 7.41 1.43
N PHE A 223 -7.90 6.82 0.42
CA PHE A 223 -8.49 5.49 0.52
C PHE A 223 -7.44 4.41 0.84
N ALA A 224 -6.29 4.40 0.15
CA ALA A 224 -5.24 3.41 0.38
C ALA A 224 -4.67 3.50 1.81
N VAL A 225 -4.39 4.72 2.30
CA VAL A 225 -3.96 4.95 3.68
C VAL A 225 -5.03 4.50 4.67
N GLY A 226 -6.28 4.92 4.47
CA GLY A 226 -7.40 4.53 5.33
C GLY A 226 -7.56 3.01 5.40
N MET A 227 -7.43 2.33 4.26
CA MET A 227 -7.56 0.88 4.17
C MET A 227 -6.44 0.18 4.93
N LEU A 228 -5.19 0.62 4.75
CA LEU A 228 -4.05 0.05 5.47
C LEU A 228 -4.10 0.31 6.97
N LEU A 229 -4.50 1.51 7.40
CA LEU A 229 -4.69 1.83 8.82
C LEU A 229 -5.81 0.97 9.43
N PHE A 230 -6.93 0.80 8.72
CA PHE A 230 -8.02 -0.09 9.15
C PHE A 230 -7.54 -1.53 9.33
N LEU A 231 -6.85 -2.08 8.32
CA LEU A 231 -6.29 -3.44 8.39
C LEU A 231 -5.26 -3.57 9.52
N LEU A 232 -4.42 -2.56 9.73
CA LEU A 232 -3.42 -2.55 10.79
C LEU A 232 -4.08 -2.56 12.18
N LEU A 233 -5.06 -1.67 12.41
CA LEU A 233 -5.82 -1.62 13.65
C LEU A 233 -6.53 -2.94 13.94
N LEU A 234 -7.23 -3.49 12.94
CA LEU A 234 -7.90 -4.79 13.05
C LEU A 234 -6.90 -5.89 13.39
N SER A 235 -5.74 -5.92 12.73
CA SER A 235 -4.70 -6.93 12.95
C SER A 235 -4.09 -6.83 14.35
N LEU A 236 -3.88 -5.61 14.86
CA LEU A 236 -3.38 -5.36 16.21
C LEU A 236 -4.40 -5.81 17.27
N VAL A 237 -5.69 -5.52 17.09
CA VAL A 237 -6.75 -5.97 17.99
C VAL A 237 -6.80 -7.50 18.04
N VAL A 238 -6.82 -8.16 16.87
CA VAL A 238 -6.83 -9.63 16.80
C VAL A 238 -5.58 -10.22 17.43
N SER A 239 -4.39 -9.67 17.14
CA SER A 239 -3.12 -10.13 17.73
C SER A 239 -3.12 -9.99 19.25
N GLY A 240 -3.60 -8.86 19.77
CA GLY A 240 -3.72 -8.59 21.20
C GLY A 240 -4.66 -9.56 21.90
N LEU A 241 -5.83 -9.82 21.30
CA LEU A 241 -6.81 -10.79 21.83
C LEU A 241 -6.23 -12.22 21.87
N VAL A 242 -5.60 -12.66 20.78
CA VAL A 242 -4.95 -13.99 20.72
C VAL A 242 -3.84 -14.11 21.76
N GLY A 243 -3.04 -13.05 21.95
CA GLY A 243 -2.01 -12.99 22.97
C GLY A 243 -2.58 -13.10 24.39
N LEU A 244 -3.65 -12.36 24.69
CA LEU A 244 -4.33 -12.38 25.98
C LEU A 244 -4.89 -13.78 26.29
N VAL A 245 -5.60 -14.39 25.34
CA VAL A 245 -6.15 -15.75 25.49
C VAL A 245 -5.04 -16.77 25.77
N ARG A 246 -3.90 -16.66 25.07
CA ARG A 246 -2.76 -17.55 25.28
C ARG A 246 -2.14 -17.40 26.68
N ILE A 247 -2.08 -16.19 27.22
CA ILE A 247 -1.57 -15.94 28.58
C ILE A 247 -2.53 -16.52 29.62
N MET A 248 -3.84 -16.29 29.46
CA MET A 248 -4.84 -16.82 30.38
C MET A 248 -4.85 -18.36 30.38
N ALA A 249 -4.74 -18.99 29.22
CA ALA A 249 -4.72 -20.45 29.09
C ALA A 249 -3.43 -21.12 29.62
N ARG A 250 -2.34 -20.37 29.80
CA ARG A 250 -1.09 -20.88 30.40
C ARG A 250 -1.05 -20.76 31.92
N ASN A 251 -1.80 -19.81 32.47
CA ASN A 251 -1.77 -19.46 33.89
C ASN A 251 -2.99 -19.98 34.67
N GLY A 252 -3.98 -20.58 34.01
CA GLY A 252 -5.14 -21.24 34.62
C GLY A 252 -5.05 -22.75 34.47
#